data_AF-A0A3A5PBG2-F1
#
_entry.id   AF-A0A3A5PBG2-F1
#
_cell.length_a   1.000
_cell.length_b   1.000
_cell.length_c   1.000
_cell.angle_alpha   90.00
_cell.angle_beta   90.00
_cell.angle_gamma   90.00
#
_symmetry.space_group_name_H-M   'P 1'
#
loop_
_entity.id
_entity.type
_entity.pdbx_description
1 polymer ?
#
loop_
_entity_poly.entity_id
_entity_poly.type
_entity_poly.pdbx_seq_one_letter_code
_entity_poly.pdbx_strand_id
1 'polypeptide(L)'
;MAFYIKVTREVADKLGVAGIRNSTADGNVLLWQADVAGFPGDTVFDRAAVVWGVCLSPQQAKGEIDGVEDPVEVATPEGFMDKDGEEVTDERSE
;
A
#
# COMPACT_ATOMS: atom_id res chain seq x y z
N MET A 1 9.42 -12.77 -13.14
CA MET A 1 10.15 -11.69 -12.44
C MET A 1 9.33 -11.31 -11.22
N ALA A 2 9.96 -11.12 -10.06
CA ALA A 2 9.27 -10.70 -8.85
C ALA A 2 9.27 -9.17 -8.73
N PHE A 3 8.17 -8.60 -8.23
CA PHE A 3 8.00 -7.16 -8.02
C PHE A 3 7.61 -6.86 -6.57
N TYR A 4 8.02 -5.70 -6.08
CA TYR A 4 7.39 -5.07 -4.93
C TYR A 4 6.34 -4.09 -5.46
N ILE A 5 5.30 -3.82 -4.67
CA ILE A 5 4.28 -2.85 -5.06
C ILE A 5 4.31 -1.73 -4.04
N LYS A 6 4.72 -0.53 -4.46
CA LYS A 6 4.63 0.66 -3.62
C LYS A 6 3.19 1.13 -3.59
N VAL A 7 2.65 1.34 -2.41
CA VAL A 7 1.32 1.89 -2.15
C VAL A 7 1.40 2.91 -1.02
N THR A 8 0.36 3.73 -0.90
CA THR A 8 0.20 4.59 0.27
C THR A 8 0.03 3.78 1.54
N ARG A 9 0.35 4.41 2.68
CA ARG A 9 0.23 3.74 3.98
C ARG A 9 -1.23 3.32 4.27
N GLU A 10 -2.19 4.16 3.92
CA GLU A 10 -3.62 3.93 4.12
C GLU A 10 -4.08 2.66 3.40
N VAL A 11 -3.60 2.44 2.17
CA VAL A 11 -3.86 1.20 1.44
C VAL A 11 -3.32 -0.01 2.21
N ALA A 12 -2.08 0.06 2.70
CA ALA A 12 -1.45 -1.03 3.42
C ALA A 12 -2.09 -1.30 4.80
N ASP A 13 -2.55 -0.26 5.49
CA ASP A 13 -3.28 -0.36 6.76
C ASP A 13 -4.63 -1.05 6.54
N LYS A 14 -5.37 -0.68 5.48
CA LYS A 14 -6.65 -1.33 5.14
C LYS A 14 -6.51 -2.78 4.71
N LEU A 15 -5.38 -3.15 4.10
CA LEU A 15 -5.01 -4.53 3.81
C LEU A 15 -4.53 -5.30 5.06
N GLY A 16 -4.31 -4.62 6.18
CA GLY A 16 -3.86 -5.21 7.44
C GLY A 16 -2.39 -5.68 7.42
N VAL A 17 -1.58 -5.16 6.49
CA VAL A 17 -0.19 -5.62 6.28
C VAL A 17 0.88 -4.56 6.57
N ALA A 18 0.50 -3.31 6.83
CA ALA A 18 1.45 -2.22 7.08
C ALA A 18 2.45 -2.52 8.22
N GLY A 19 2.05 -3.27 9.26
CA GLY A 19 2.92 -3.64 10.38
C GLY A 19 3.93 -4.76 10.08
N ILE A 20 3.80 -5.46 8.94
CA ILE A 20 4.64 -6.61 8.54
C ILE A 20 5.33 -6.41 7.18
N ARG A 21 5.32 -5.18 6.67
CA ARG A 21 5.93 -4.79 5.40
C ARG A 21 6.96 -3.70 5.62
N ASN A 22 7.87 -3.57 4.66
CA ASN A 22 8.88 -2.53 4.69
C ASN A 22 8.24 -1.19 4.31
N SER A 23 8.53 -0.17 5.10
CA SER A 23 8.23 1.22 4.73
C SER A 23 9.32 1.78 3.83
N THR A 24 8.93 2.71 2.97
CA THR A 24 9.84 3.53 2.17
C THR A 24 10.20 4.80 2.96
N ALA A 25 11.26 5.49 2.54
CA ALA A 25 11.75 6.69 3.21
C ALA A 25 10.73 7.85 3.22
N ASP A 26 9.83 7.87 2.24
CA ASP A 26 8.74 8.85 2.12
C ASP A 26 7.44 8.42 2.85
N GLY A 27 7.49 7.37 3.67
CA GLY A 27 6.38 6.96 4.54
C GLY A 27 5.35 6.01 3.90
N ASN A 28 5.55 5.65 2.64
CA ASN A 28 4.75 4.65 1.92
C ASN A 28 5.16 3.22 2.29
N VAL A 29 4.48 2.21 1.72
CA VAL A 29 4.69 0.79 2.06
C VAL A 29 4.93 -0.05 0.81
N LEU A 30 5.84 -1.01 0.92
CA LEU A 30 6.13 -1.99 -0.13
C LEU A 30 5.42 -3.31 0.13
N LEU A 31 4.36 -3.57 -0.64
CA LEU A 31 3.65 -4.85 -0.62
C LEU A 31 4.42 -5.94 -1.39
N TRP A 32 4.16 -7.19 -1.01
CA TRP A 32 4.52 -8.36 -1.79
C TRP A 32 3.47 -8.65 -2.85
N GLN A 33 3.84 -9.35 -3.93
CA GLN A 33 2.89 -9.75 -4.97
C GLN A 33 1.72 -10.60 -4.44
N ALA A 34 1.95 -11.35 -3.35
CA ALA A 34 0.91 -12.14 -2.70
C ALA A 34 -0.20 -11.27 -2.08
N ASP A 35 0.13 -10.06 -1.60
CA ASP A 35 -0.83 -9.17 -0.94
C ASP A 35 -1.88 -8.63 -1.93
N VAL A 36 -1.54 -8.54 -3.22
CA VAL A 36 -2.44 -8.10 -4.28
C VAL A 36 -3.05 -9.26 -5.08
N ALA A 37 -2.76 -10.51 -4.72
CA ALA A 37 -3.19 -11.67 -5.49
C ALA A 37 -4.71 -11.86 -5.56
N GLY A 38 -5.45 -11.32 -4.56
CA GLY A 38 -6.91 -11.37 -4.51
C GLY A 38 -7.62 -10.32 -5.37
N PHE A 39 -6.90 -9.34 -5.94
CA PHE A 39 -7.50 -8.33 -6.82
C PHE A 39 -7.69 -8.87 -8.24
N PRO A 40 -8.70 -8.37 -8.98
CA PRO A 40 -8.92 -8.76 -10.37
C PRO A 40 -7.74 -8.34 -11.26
N GLY A 41 -7.45 -9.13 -12.28
CA GLY A 41 -6.39 -8.87 -13.25
C GLY A 41 -5.56 -10.11 -13.61
N ASP A 42 -5.06 -10.14 -14.85
CA ASP A 42 -4.29 -11.26 -15.38
C ASP A 42 -2.81 -11.18 -14.98
N THR A 43 -2.30 -9.96 -14.78
CA THR A 43 -0.91 -9.70 -14.40
C THR A 43 -0.82 -9.05 -13.02
N VAL A 44 0.38 -9.06 -12.43
CA VAL A 44 0.62 -8.29 -11.18
C VAL A 44 0.38 -6.80 -11.37
N PHE A 45 0.61 -6.26 -12.58
CA PHE A 45 0.41 -4.85 -12.88
C PHE A 45 -1.07 -4.48 -12.84
N ASP A 46 -1.93 -5.31 -13.43
CA ASP A 46 -3.38 -5.11 -13.41
C ASP A 46 -3.91 -5.10 -11.97
N ARG A 47 -3.42 -6.03 -11.15
CA ARG A 47 -3.82 -6.16 -9.73
C ARG A 47 -3.31 -5.01 -8.87
N ALA A 48 -2.06 -4.59 -9.09
CA ALA A 48 -1.48 -3.43 -8.41
C ALA A 48 -2.25 -2.14 -8.77
N ALA A 49 -2.69 -1.99 -10.01
CA ALA A 49 -3.45 -0.82 -10.45
C ALA A 49 -4.79 -0.66 -9.72
N VAL A 50 -5.43 -1.75 -9.27
CA VAL A 50 -6.68 -1.69 -8.47
C VAL A 50 -6.48 -0.92 -7.17
N VAL A 51 -5.31 -1.06 -6.56
CA VAL A 51 -4.93 -0.35 -5.31
C VAL A 51 -4.06 0.88 -5.59
N TRP A 52 -3.98 1.31 -6.85
CA TRP A 52 -3.16 2.43 -7.31
C TRP A 52 -1.68 2.28 -6.95
N GLY A 53 -1.23 1.03 -6.84
CA GLY A 53 0.14 0.68 -6.53
C GLY A 53 1.03 0.65 -7.77
N VAL A 54 2.30 0.98 -7.57
CA VAL A 54 3.31 0.94 -8.63
C VAL A 54 4.23 -0.26 -8.44
N CYS A 55 4.37 -1.08 -9.48
CA CYS A 55 5.28 -2.23 -9.47
C CYS A 55 6.73 -1.78 -9.62
N LEU A 56 7.55 -2.14 -8.64
CA LEU A 56 8.97 -1.82 -8.56
C LEU A 56 9.81 -3.09 -8.70
N SER A 57 10.90 -2.99 -9.47
CA SER A 57 11.97 -3.99 -9.40
C SER A 57 12.60 -4.02 -8.00
N PRO A 58 13.29 -5.11 -7.62
CA PRO A 58 13.99 -5.17 -6.33
C PRO A 58 14.98 -4.02 -6.10
N GLN A 59 15.66 -3.56 -7.15
CA GLN A 59 16.60 -2.44 -7.07
C GLN A 59 15.89 -1.10 -6.80
N GLN A 60 14.76 -0.85 -7.47
CA GLN A 60 13.95 0.34 -7.21
C GLN A 60 13.37 0.31 -5.80
N ALA A 61 12.82 -0.83 -5.37
CA ALA A 61 12.29 -1.00 -4.03
C ALA A 61 13.36 -0.75 -2.95
N LYS A 62 14.59 -1.20 -3.17
CA LYS A 62 15.72 -0.86 -2.29
C LYS A 62 15.98 0.66 -2.27
N GLY A 63 15.97 1.31 -3.43
CA GLY A 63 16.12 2.77 -3.51
C GLY A 63 15.04 3.51 -2.71
N GLU A 64 13.78 3.08 -2.83
CA GLU A 64 12.67 3.66 -2.06
C GLU A 64 12.83 3.50 -0.54
N ILE A 65 13.39 2.37 -0.08
CA ILE A 65 13.69 2.14 1.35
C ILE A 65 14.83 3.05 1.81
N ASP A 66 15.91 3.12 1.04
CA ASP A 66 17.11 3.88 1.40
C ASP A 66 16.88 5.41 1.28
N GLY A 67 15.92 5.83 0.46
CA GLY A 67 15.62 7.21 0.10
C GLY A 67 16.32 7.63 -1.20
N VAL A 68 15.56 8.23 -2.11
CA VAL A 68 16.03 8.77 -3.39
C VAL A 68 15.54 10.22 -3.56
N GLU A 69 16.19 10.99 -4.44
CA GLU A 69 15.80 12.39 -4.72
C GLU A 69 14.37 12.49 -5.27
N ASP A 70 14.02 11.59 -6.19
CA ASP A 70 12.71 11.54 -6.85
C ASP A 70 12.01 10.20 -6.56
N PRO A 71 11.37 10.04 -5.38
CA PRO A 71 10.63 8.83 -5.06
C PRO A 71 9.40 8.66 -5.95
N VAL A 72 9.02 7.41 -6.22
CA VAL A 72 7.84 7.10 -7.03
C VAL A 72 6.57 7.55 -6.31
N GLU A 73 5.81 8.47 -6.89
CA GLU A 73 4.57 8.94 -6.31
C GLU A 73 3.45 7.89 -6.41
N VAL A 74 2.65 7.80 -5.34
CA VAL A 74 1.49 6.93 -5.22
C VAL A 74 0.36 7.70 -4.53
N ALA A 75 -0.88 7.32 -4.81
CA ALA A 75 -2.06 7.96 -4.21
C ALA A 75 -3.06 6.91 -3.73
N THR A 76 -3.86 7.28 -2.72
CA THR A 76 -4.86 6.41 -2.12
C THR A 76 -6.15 6.45 -2.97
N PRO A 77 -6.65 5.31 -3.50
CA PRO A 77 -7.95 5.29 -4.17
C PRO A 77 -9.09 5.53 -3.17
N GLU A 78 -10.21 6.12 -3.62
CA GLU A 78 -11.35 6.49 -2.76
C GLU A 78 -11.86 5.34 -1.86
N GLY A 79 -11.86 4.11 -2.36
CA GLY A 79 -12.27 2.93 -1.60
C GLY A 79 -11.34 2.56 -0.43
N PHE A 80 -10.17 3.18 -0.34
CA PHE A 80 -9.14 2.97 0.68
C PHE A 80 -8.90 4.18 1.58
N MET A 81 -9.51 5.33 1.28
CA MET A 81 -9.52 6.46 2.19
C MET A 81 -10.39 6.11 3.41
N ASP A 82 -9.93 6.50 4.59
CA ASP A 82 -10.78 6.50 5.77
C ASP A 82 -11.90 7.52 5.55
N LYS A 83 -13.14 7.10 5.76
CA LYS A 83 -14.25 8.06 5.85
C LYS A 83 -14.06 8.77 7.18
N ASP A 84 -13.75 10.05 7.15
CA ASP A 84 -13.62 10.87 8.35
C ASP A 84 -14.78 10.61 9.33
N GLY A 85 -14.46 10.09 10.52
CA GLY A 85 -15.27 10.23 11.73
C GLY A 85 -16.46 9.28 11.92
N GLU A 86 -16.22 7.98 12.14
CA GLU A 86 -17.11 7.23 13.06
C GLU A 86 -16.46 7.28 14.44
N GLU A 87 -16.81 8.32 15.22
CA GLU A 87 -16.60 8.31 16.67
C GLU A 87 -17.25 7.04 17.22
N VAL A 88 -16.44 6.12 17.73
CA VAL A 88 -16.94 5.03 18.57
C VAL A 88 -17.40 5.68 19.87
N THR A 89 -18.66 6.11 19.93
CA THR A 89 -19.31 6.43 21.20
C THR A 89 -19.56 5.10 21.92
N ASP A 90 -18.63 4.75 22.81
CA ASP A 90 -18.79 3.65 23.76
C ASP A 90 -19.87 4.05 24.78
N GLU A 91 -21.14 3.83 24.41
CA GLU A 91 -22.27 3.90 25.35
C GLU A 91 -22.50 2.53 25.99
N ARG A 92 -21.52 2.02 26.74
CA ARG A 92 -21.77 0.92 27.66
C ARG A 92 -22.47 1.45 28.92
N SER A 93 -23.80 1.42 28.85
CA SER A 93 -24.70 1.49 29.99
C SER A 93 -24.56 0.22 30.84
N GLU A 94 -24.18 0.36 32.11
CA GLU A 94 -24.51 -0.55 33.22
C GLU A 94 -24.92 0.26 34.46
#